data_AF-A0A7J8J5U7-F1
#
_entry.id   AF-A0A7J8J5U7-F1
#
_cell.length_a   1.000
_cell.length_b   1.000
_cell.length_c   1.000
_cell.angle_alpha   90.00
_cell.angle_beta   90.00
_cell.angle_gamma   90.00
#
_symmetry.space_group_name_H-M   'P 1'
#
loop_
_entity.id
_entity.type
_entity.pdbx_description
1 polymer ?
#
loop_
_entity_poly.entity_id
_entity_poly.type
_entity_poly.pdbx_seq_one_letter_code
_entity_poly.pdbx_strand_id
1 'polypeptide(L)'
;MNRFYPVSARHWFTMERLEIHSNGSVAYFNVSEITGPSIYSFHCQYVSSQSKKGSLLVPATQPFHWQMTLQDFQIQAFNVTGEQFSYASDCAGFFSPGIWMGLLTSLFMLFIFTYGLHMILSLKTMDRFDDHKGPTITLTQIV
;
A
#
# COMPACT_ATOMS: atom_id res chain seq x y z
N MET A 1 -6.11 24.42 0.33
CA MET A 1 -7.55 24.64 0.04
C MET A 1 -8.41 23.67 0.85
N ASN A 2 -9.67 23.98 1.17
CA ASN A 2 -10.66 23.02 1.72
C ASN A 2 -11.72 22.72 0.66
N ARG A 3 -11.85 21.46 0.21
CA ARG A 3 -12.74 21.05 -0.89
C ARG A 3 -13.58 19.85 -0.49
N PHE A 4 -14.87 19.87 -0.83
CA PHE A 4 -15.75 18.72 -0.67
C PHE A 4 -15.54 17.70 -1.79
N TYR A 5 -15.31 16.43 -1.44
CA TYR A 5 -15.14 15.33 -2.38
C TYR A 5 -16.34 14.38 -2.31
N PRO A 6 -17.17 14.28 -3.38
CA PRO A 6 -18.41 13.50 -3.34
C PRO A 6 -18.16 12.01 -3.14
N VAL A 7 -17.06 11.46 -3.65
CA VAL A 7 -16.69 10.03 -3.52
C VAL A 7 -16.48 9.62 -2.05
N SER A 8 -15.95 10.53 -1.23
CA SER A 8 -15.73 10.28 0.20
C SER A 8 -16.80 10.87 1.11
N ALA A 9 -17.75 11.63 0.53
CA ALA A 9 -18.74 12.45 1.23
C ALA A 9 -18.14 13.33 2.35
N ARG A 10 -16.91 13.83 2.15
CA ARG A 10 -16.14 14.54 3.17
C ARG A 10 -15.40 15.75 2.59
N HIS A 11 -15.11 16.71 3.47
CA HIS A 11 -14.23 17.84 3.21
C HIS A 11 -12.78 17.47 3.44
N TRP A 12 -11.94 17.71 2.44
CA TRP A 12 -10.50 17.45 2.47
C TRP A 12 -9.74 18.76 2.37
N PHE A 13 -8.65 18.84 3.12
CA PHE A 13 -7.69 19.92 2.98
C PHE A 13 -6.49 19.45 2.17
N THR A 14 -5.99 20.34 1.33
CA THR A 14 -4.78 20.12 0.52
C THR A 14 -3.83 21.29 0.69
N MET A 15 -2.55 20.98 0.84
CA MET A 15 -1.48 21.96 0.68
C MET A 15 -1.09 22.00 -0.80
N GLU A 16 -1.17 23.17 -1.43
CA GLU A 16 -0.92 23.28 -2.87
C GLU A 16 0.53 23.68 -3.17
N ARG A 17 1.02 24.69 -2.46
CA ARG A 17 2.34 25.27 -2.68
C ARG A 17 2.99 25.65 -1.36
N LEU A 18 4.31 25.48 -1.31
CA LEU A 18 5.18 26.01 -0.27
C LEU A 18 6.08 27.07 -0.92
N GLU A 19 6.11 28.25 -0.31
CA GLU A 19 6.88 29.39 -0.81
C GLU A 19 7.95 29.77 0.23
N ILE A 20 9.20 29.87 -0.21
CA ILE A 20 10.30 30.34 0.63
C ILE A 20 10.71 31.72 0.14
N HIS A 21 10.60 32.72 1.01
CA HIS A 21 10.95 34.09 0.72
C HIS A 21 12.32 34.38 1.35
N SER A 22 13.35 34.59 0.51
CA SER A 22 14.71 34.87 0.96
C SER A 22 15.35 35.99 0.14
N ASN A 23 15.68 37.10 0.79
CA ASN A 23 16.46 38.23 0.25
C ASN A 23 16.04 38.64 -1.19
N GLY A 24 14.75 38.85 -1.41
CA GLY A 24 14.19 39.25 -2.71
C GLY A 24 13.95 38.12 -3.72
N SER A 25 14.33 36.88 -3.40
CA SER A 25 14.02 35.68 -4.19
C SER A 25 12.89 34.86 -3.56
N VAL A 26 12.01 34.32 -4.39
CA VAL A 26 10.93 33.41 -3.96
C VAL A 26 11.16 32.05 -4.60
N ALA A 27 11.32 31.02 -3.78
CA ALA A 27 11.38 29.64 -4.24
C ALA A 27 10.00 28.99 -4.09
N TYR A 28 9.52 28.35 -5.16
CA TYR A 28 8.22 27.69 -5.21
C TYR A 28 8.37 26.17 -5.21
N PHE A 29 7.62 25.53 -4.33
CA PHE A 29 7.50 24.08 -4.23
C PHE A 29 6.06 23.67 -4.43
N ASN A 30 5.82 22.81 -5.40
CA ASN A 30 4.55 22.15 -5.58
C ASN A 30 4.43 20.99 -4.60
N VAL A 31 3.27 20.89 -3.97
CA VAL A 31 2.98 19.87 -2.97
C VAL A 31 1.75 19.11 -3.43
N SER A 32 1.87 17.80 -3.64
CA SER A 32 0.75 16.96 -4.11
C SER A 32 0.31 15.91 -3.09
N GLU A 33 1.22 15.46 -2.23
CA GLU A 33 0.97 14.33 -1.32
C GLU A 33 0.53 14.76 0.09
N ILE A 34 0.58 16.06 0.40
CA ILE A 34 0.12 16.60 1.70
C ILE A 34 -1.38 16.93 1.60
N THR A 35 -2.19 15.92 1.90
CA THR A 35 -3.66 15.98 1.88
C THR A 35 -4.25 15.17 3.02
N GLY A 36 -5.40 15.58 3.53
CA GLY A 36 -6.10 14.84 4.57
C GLY A 36 -7.54 15.32 4.78
N PRO A 37 -8.36 14.57 5.54
CA PRO A 37 -9.67 15.03 5.96
C PRO A 37 -9.55 16.32 6.79
N SER A 38 -10.41 17.31 6.53
CA SER A 38 -10.40 18.63 7.21
C SER A 38 -10.64 18.60 8.73
N ILE A 39 -11.03 17.45 9.29
CA ILE A 39 -11.22 17.23 10.73
C ILE A 39 -9.97 16.68 11.42
N TYR A 40 -9.00 16.20 10.66
CA TYR A 40 -7.79 15.54 11.14
C TYR A 40 -6.57 16.41 10.88
N SER A 41 -5.50 16.17 11.65
CA SER A 41 -4.18 16.71 11.34
C SER A 41 -3.47 15.79 10.34
N PHE A 42 -2.57 16.33 9.53
CA PHE A 42 -1.67 15.54 8.70
C PHE A 42 -0.33 15.42 9.42
N HIS A 43 0.23 14.21 9.47
CA HIS A 43 1.51 13.95 10.11
C HIS A 43 2.45 13.19 9.15
N CYS A 44 3.74 13.53 9.16
CA CYS A 44 4.74 12.81 8.39
C CYS A 44 6.12 12.93 9.03
N GLN A 45 6.82 11.80 9.14
CA GLN A 45 8.17 11.76 9.73
C GLN A 45 9.17 12.60 8.92
N TYR A 46 9.09 12.54 7.59
CA TYR A 46 10.01 13.24 6.70
C TYR A 46 9.28 13.85 5.52
N VAL A 47 9.33 15.18 5.41
CA VAL A 47 8.87 15.91 4.22
C VAL A 47 10.09 16.58 3.61
N SER A 48 10.56 16.07 2.47
CA SER A 48 11.79 16.54 1.84
C SER A 48 11.59 16.93 0.38
N SER A 49 12.42 17.87 -0.07
CA SER A 49 12.52 18.26 -1.48
C SER A 49 13.52 17.41 -2.27
N GLN A 50 14.17 16.44 -1.64
CA GLN A 50 15.24 15.67 -2.26
C GLN A 50 14.66 14.46 -3.02
N SER A 51 14.78 14.49 -4.35
CA SER A 51 14.14 13.53 -5.28
C SER A 51 14.48 12.05 -5.05
N LYS A 52 15.57 11.72 -4.33
CA LYS A 52 16.04 10.33 -4.17
C LYS A 52 15.17 9.44 -3.27
N LYS A 53 14.24 9.99 -2.48
CA LYS A 53 13.42 9.21 -1.52
C LYS A 53 11.98 9.72 -1.44
N GLY A 54 11.22 9.59 -2.54
CA GLY A 54 9.78 9.93 -2.54
C GLY A 54 9.53 11.37 -2.09
N SER A 55 10.07 12.34 -2.82
CA SER A 55 9.97 13.76 -2.43
C SER A 55 8.53 14.26 -2.50
N LEU A 56 7.95 14.61 -1.35
CA LEU A 56 6.63 15.25 -1.26
C LEU A 56 6.66 16.71 -1.75
N LEU A 57 7.83 17.34 -1.74
CA LEU A 57 8.04 18.72 -2.20
C LEU A 57 8.74 18.70 -3.56
N VAL A 58 8.05 19.12 -4.62
CA VAL A 58 8.61 19.16 -5.98
C VAL A 58 8.93 20.60 -6.35
N PRO A 59 10.18 20.94 -6.68
CA PRO A 59 10.53 22.30 -7.07
C PRO A 59 9.85 22.69 -8.39
N ALA A 60 9.20 23.85 -8.42
CA ALA A 60 8.50 24.33 -9.61
C ALA A 60 9.43 24.93 -10.66
N THR A 61 10.60 25.46 -10.25
CA THR A 61 11.60 26.09 -11.11
C THR A 61 12.96 25.40 -10.98
N GLN A 62 13.67 25.25 -12.10
CA GLN A 62 15.06 24.79 -12.17
C GLN A 62 15.90 25.92 -12.79
N PRO A 63 17.11 26.23 -12.29
CA PRO A 63 17.91 25.50 -11.31
C PRO A 63 17.46 25.69 -9.86
N PHE A 64 17.56 24.60 -9.09
CA PHE A 64 17.06 24.51 -7.73
C PHE A 64 18.22 24.68 -6.72
N HIS A 65 18.29 25.84 -6.08
CA HIS A 65 19.36 26.18 -5.12
C HIS A 65 18.98 25.94 -3.65
N TRP A 66 17.70 25.90 -3.35
CA TRP A 66 17.18 25.65 -2.01
C TRP A 66 17.04 24.17 -1.78
N GLN A 67 17.15 23.66 -0.56
CA GLN A 67 16.74 22.30 -0.21
C GLN A 67 16.08 22.37 1.15
N MET A 68 14.95 21.69 1.31
CA MET A 68 14.19 21.69 2.54
C MET A 68 13.93 20.26 2.99
N THR A 69 14.16 20.01 4.26
CA THR A 69 13.77 18.77 4.94
C THR A 69 13.12 19.14 6.25
N LEU A 70 11.87 18.74 6.41
CA LEU A 70 11.11 18.85 7.65
C LEU A 70 11.07 17.46 8.28
N GLN A 71 11.45 17.40 9.56
CA GLN A 71 11.33 16.21 10.39
C GLN A 71 10.13 16.39 11.32
N ASP A 72 9.39 15.32 11.57
CA ASP A 72 8.20 15.31 12.44
C ASP A 72 7.21 16.43 12.08
N PHE A 73 6.82 16.46 10.80
CA PHE A 73 5.92 17.46 10.27
C PHE A 73 4.48 17.15 10.66
N GLN A 74 3.83 18.05 11.41
CA GLN A 74 2.40 17.97 11.70
C GLN A 74 1.70 19.29 11.37
N ILE A 75 0.57 19.21 10.67
CA ILE A 75 -0.21 20.40 10.28
C ILE A 75 -1.71 20.14 10.32
N GLN A 76 -2.48 21.14 10.72
CA GLN A 76 -3.93 21.16 10.60
C GLN A 76 -4.38 22.56 10.21
N ALA A 77 -5.03 22.69 9.05
CA ALA A 77 -5.39 23.98 8.49
C ALA A 77 -6.80 24.45 8.87
N PHE A 78 -7.71 23.52 9.18
CA PHE A 78 -9.13 23.81 9.40
C PHE A 78 -9.68 23.00 10.59
N ASN A 79 -10.81 23.44 11.15
CA ASN A 79 -11.53 22.75 12.23
C ASN A 79 -10.66 22.38 13.45
N VAL A 80 -9.75 23.27 13.85
CA VAL A 80 -8.96 23.09 15.07
C VAL A 80 -9.84 23.39 16.28
N THR A 81 -9.91 22.47 17.24
CA THR A 81 -10.71 22.61 18.46
C THR A 81 -9.80 22.56 19.69
N GLY A 82 -9.99 23.49 20.62
CA GLY A 82 -9.26 23.46 21.90
C GLY A 82 -7.75 23.71 21.77
N GLU A 83 -7.32 24.43 20.74
CA GLU A 83 -5.90 24.78 20.48
C GLU A 83 -4.94 23.56 20.40
N GLN A 84 -5.49 22.38 20.15
CA GLN A 84 -4.75 21.14 20.02
C GLN A 84 -5.01 20.49 18.66
N PHE A 85 -4.03 19.72 18.17
CA PHE A 85 -4.20 18.94 16.96
C PHE A 85 -5.20 17.82 17.18
N SER A 86 -6.10 17.64 16.21
CA SER A 86 -6.93 16.46 16.09
C SER A 86 -6.10 15.23 15.74
N TYR A 87 -6.74 14.06 15.75
CA TYR A 87 -6.16 12.79 15.32
C TYR A 87 -5.35 12.93 14.02
N ALA A 88 -4.17 12.30 13.98
CA ALA A 88 -3.23 12.40 12.87
C ALA A 88 -3.55 11.42 11.74
N SER A 89 -3.46 11.93 10.51
CA SER A 89 -3.45 11.16 9.27
C SER A 89 -2.02 11.11 8.77
N ASP A 90 -1.39 9.95 8.87
CA ASP A 90 -0.01 9.76 8.46
C ASP A 90 0.16 9.74 6.93
N CYS A 91 1.29 10.26 6.47
CA CYS A 91 1.69 10.24 5.04
C CYS A 91 2.02 8.84 4.51
N ALA A 92 2.22 7.85 5.38
CA ALA A 92 2.50 6.47 5.02
C ALA A 92 1.26 5.60 5.24
N GLY A 93 0.85 4.87 4.21
CA GLY A 93 -0.11 3.77 4.37
C GLY A 93 0.56 2.55 5.01
N PHE A 94 -0.23 1.65 5.59
CA PHE A 94 0.26 0.39 6.18
C PHE A 94 1.12 -0.43 5.22
N PHE A 95 0.77 -0.42 3.93
CA PHE A 95 1.52 -1.11 2.88
C PHE A 95 1.70 -0.20 1.67
N SER A 96 2.93 -0.11 1.18
CA SER A 96 3.23 0.57 -0.07
C SER A 96 2.67 -0.20 -1.27
N PRO A 97 2.44 0.45 -2.42
CA PRO A 97 2.01 -0.24 -3.63
C PRO A 97 2.94 -1.40 -4.02
N GLY A 98 4.26 -1.24 -3.82
CA GLY A 98 5.23 -2.30 -4.07
C GLY A 98 5.05 -3.52 -3.17
N ILE A 99 4.79 -3.30 -1.87
CA ILE A 99 4.53 -4.40 -0.93
C ILE A 99 3.24 -5.13 -1.30
N TRP A 100 2.18 -4.40 -1.69
CA TRP A 100 0.92 -5.02 -2.14
C TRP A 100 1.10 -5.94 -3.34
N MET A 101 1.86 -5.50 -4.35
CA MET A 101 2.13 -6.32 -5.53
C MET A 101 2.96 -7.57 -5.19
N GLY A 102 3.93 -7.45 -4.27
CA GLY A 102 4.72 -8.58 -3.81
C GLY A 102 3.91 -9.58 -2.97
N LEU A 103 3.07 -9.08 -2.05
CA LEU A 103 2.23 -9.92 -1.19
C LEU A 103 1.20 -10.69 -2.03
N LEU A 104 0.53 -10.01 -2.95
CA LEU A 104 -0.48 -10.65 -3.80
C LEU A 104 0.13 -11.76 -4.67
N THR A 105 1.27 -11.49 -5.30
CA THR A 105 1.95 -12.47 -6.17
C THR A 105 2.52 -13.65 -5.41
N SER A 106 3.13 -13.41 -4.24
CA SER A 106 3.66 -14.47 -3.38
C SER A 106 2.56 -15.37 -2.82
N LEU A 107 1.44 -14.80 -2.37
CA LEU A 107 0.28 -15.55 -1.90
C LEU A 107 -0.29 -16.44 -3.02
N PHE A 108 -0.39 -15.91 -4.24
CA PHE A 108 -0.86 -16.66 -5.41
C PHE A 108 0.07 -17.84 -5.76
N MET A 109 1.39 -17.61 -5.78
CA MET A 109 2.36 -18.68 -6.01
C MET A 109 2.33 -19.74 -4.90
N LEU A 110 2.19 -19.33 -3.64
CA LEU A 110 2.07 -20.23 -2.50
C LEU A 110 0.81 -21.11 -2.61
N PHE A 111 -0.31 -20.54 -3.06
CA PHE A 111 -1.53 -21.29 -3.33
C PHE A 111 -1.32 -22.38 -4.39
N ILE A 112 -0.68 -22.06 -5.51
CA ILE A 112 -0.38 -23.05 -6.55
C ILE A 112 0.58 -24.12 -6.02
N PHE A 113 1.61 -23.73 -5.28
CA PHE A 113 2.60 -24.64 -4.72
C PHE A 113 1.97 -25.63 -3.74
N THR A 114 1.17 -25.14 -2.79
CA THR A 114 0.49 -25.98 -1.80
C THR A 114 -0.52 -26.91 -2.44
N TYR A 115 -1.23 -26.47 -3.48
CA TYR A 115 -2.11 -27.34 -4.27
C TYR A 115 -1.32 -28.46 -4.97
N GLY A 116 -0.20 -28.13 -5.62
CA GLY A 116 0.69 -29.13 -6.23
C GLY A 116 1.23 -30.13 -5.22
N LEU A 117 1.68 -29.65 -4.05
CA LEU A 117 2.16 -30.49 -2.96
C LEU A 117 1.07 -31.42 -2.43
N HIS A 118 -0.15 -30.90 -2.24
CA HIS A 118 -1.30 -31.69 -1.79
C HIS A 118 -1.61 -32.84 -2.77
N MET A 119 -1.55 -32.59 -4.08
CA MET A 119 -1.77 -33.62 -5.10
C MET A 119 -0.70 -34.71 -5.05
N ILE A 120 0.58 -34.35 -4.90
CA ILE A 120 1.69 -35.32 -4.78
C ILE A 120 1.53 -36.18 -3.52
N LEU A 121 1.19 -35.56 -2.39
CA LEU A 121 1.00 -36.27 -1.11
C LEU A 121 -0.23 -37.19 -1.13
N SER A 122 -1.18 -36.94 -2.03
CA SER A 122 -2.40 -37.76 -2.17
C SER A 122 -2.22 -38.99 -3.07
N LEU A 123 -1.03 -39.18 -3.66
CA LEU A 123 -0.75 -40.35 -4.49
C LEU A 123 -0.78 -41.63 -3.64
N LYS A 124 -1.78 -42.48 -3.88
CA LYS A 124 -1.83 -43.84 -3.33
C LYS A 124 -1.14 -44.80 -4.29
N THR A 125 -0.20 -45.58 -3.77
CA THR A 125 0.37 -46.72 -4.49
C THR A 125 -0.73 -47.76 -4.69
N MET A 126 -0.86 -48.32 -5.90
CA MET A 126 -1.80 -49.41 -6.15
C MET A 126 -1.52 -50.56 -5.18
N ASP A 127 -2.52 -50.96 -4.40
CA ASP A 127 -2.44 -52.18 -3.61
C ASP A 127 -2.68 -53.35 -4.56
N ARG A 128 -1.61 -53.83 -5.19
CA ARG A 128 -1.67 -55.03 -6.01
C ARG A 128 -0.39 -55.82 -5.87
N PHE A 129 -0.39 -56.65 -4.84
CA PHE A 129 0.14 -57.99 -4.98
C PHE A 129 -1.07 -58.94 -4.99
N ASP A 130 -1.14 -59.77 -6.03
CA ASP A 130 -2.19 -60.78 -6.22
C ASP A 130 -2.50 -61.50 -4.91
N ASP A 131 -3.68 -61.25 -4.35
CA ASP A 131 -4.19 -62.11 -3.29
C ASP A 131 -4.52 -63.46 -3.94
N HIS A 132 -3.71 -64.48 -3.67
CA HIS A 132 -3.80 -65.82 -4.26
C HIS A 132 -5.10 -66.57 -3.89
N LYS A 133 -6.09 -65.87 -3.34
CA LYS A 133 -7.30 -66.41 -2.71
C LYS A 133 -8.60 -65.73 -3.16
N GLY A 134 -8.60 -65.09 -4.34
CA GLY A 134 -9.83 -64.66 -5.01
C GLY A 134 -10.63 -65.85 -5.58
N PRO A 135 -11.97 -65.84 -5.52
CA PRO A 135 -12.79 -66.99 -5.88
C PRO A 135 -12.68 -67.32 -7.37
N THR A 136 -12.43 -68.59 -7.68
CA THR A 136 -12.40 -69.12 -9.05
C THR A 136 -13.73 -68.92 -9.75
N ILE A 137 -13.70 -68.31 -10.93
CA ILE A 137 -14.86 -68.14 -11.83
C ILE A 137 -15.42 -69.53 -12.15
N THR A 138 -16.62 -69.83 -11.67
CA THR A 138 -17.36 -71.05 -12.04
C THR A 138 -18.00 -70.86 -13.40
N LEU A 139 -17.51 -71.57 -14.42
CA LEU A 139 -18.17 -71.67 -15.72
C LEU A 139 -19.40 -72.58 -15.60
N THR A 140 -20.59 -72.04 -15.80
CA THR A 140 -21.81 -72.86 -15.94
C THR A 140 -21.83 -73.47 -17.34
N GLN A 141 -21.56 -74.78 -17.44
CA GLN A 141 -21.74 -75.52 -18.67
C GLN A 141 -23.25 -75.65 -18.95
N ILE A 142 -23.69 -75.07 -20.06
CA ILE A 142 -25.06 -75.17 -20.57
C ILE A 142 -25.20 -76.57 -21.17
N VAL A 143 -26.15 -77.35 -20.67
CA VAL A 143 -26.68 -78.58 -21.30
C VAL A 143 -27.93 -78.19 -22.08
#